data_AF-A0A386TYI9-F1
#
_entry.id   AF-A0A386TYI9-F1
#
_cell.length_a   1.000
_cell.length_b   1.000
_cell.length_c   1.000
_cell.angle_alpha   90.00
_cell.angle_beta   90.00
_cell.angle_gamma   90.00
#
_symmetry.space_group_name_H-M   'P 1'
#
loop_
_entity.id
_entity.type
_entity.pdbx_description
1 polymer ?
#
loop_
_entity_poly.entity_id
_entity_poly.type
_entity_poly.pdbx_seq_one_letter_code
_entity_poly.pdbx_strand_id
1 'polypeptide(L)'
;MVVIGGGQIFDSKSSGYLDLLFQDLKSITKIAVLLNGNMRTPKIEALHRLTDWLNARHKDEFKLTKLGIDNTSLGSNPWLAGFIESDGNFYCEYKLNSDGIATLVKCYMRVSQKQSYKTTISALALSPPPPPVLRSPSYGAVGPL
;
A
#
# COMPACT_ATOMS: atom_id res chain seq x y z
N MET A 1 -4.14 2.00 -20.90
CA MET A 1 -3.62 3.13 -20.10
C MET A 1 -2.56 2.59 -19.16
N VAL A 2 -1.33 3.15 -19.16
CA VAL A 2 -0.25 2.73 -18.25
C VAL A 2 -0.22 3.67 -17.05
N VAL A 3 -0.54 3.15 -15.86
CA VAL A 3 -0.66 3.99 -14.64
C VAL A 3 0.71 4.38 -14.12
N ILE A 4 1.53 3.42 -13.65
CA ILE A 4 2.88 3.71 -13.14
C ILE A 4 3.93 3.58 -14.24
N GLY A 5 3.94 2.46 -14.96
CA GLY A 5 4.89 2.20 -16.06
C GLY A 5 6.26 1.73 -15.59
N GLY A 6 6.32 1.09 -14.43
CA GLY A 6 7.49 0.46 -13.84
C GLY A 6 7.06 -0.58 -12.79
N GLY A 7 8.01 -1.03 -11.97
CA GLY A 7 7.80 -2.06 -10.96
C GLY A 7 8.19 -3.46 -11.42
N GLN A 8 8.48 -4.33 -10.47
CA GLN A 8 8.87 -5.72 -10.68
C GLN A 8 7.99 -6.62 -9.81
N ILE A 9 7.49 -7.71 -10.40
CA ILE A 9 6.74 -8.73 -9.67
C ILE A 9 7.74 -9.79 -9.21
N PHE A 10 7.77 -10.05 -7.92
CA PHE A 10 8.55 -11.12 -7.31
C PHE A 10 7.60 -12.22 -6.86
N ASP A 11 7.87 -13.44 -7.31
CA ASP A 11 7.17 -14.65 -6.86
C ASP A 11 8.05 -15.39 -5.85
N SER A 12 7.57 -15.44 -4.61
CA SER A 12 8.17 -16.27 -3.58
C SER A 12 7.50 -17.65 -3.63
N LYS A 13 8.15 -18.57 -4.36
CA LYS A 13 7.68 -19.92 -4.76
C LYS A 13 7.07 -20.79 -3.66
N SER A 14 7.23 -20.44 -2.38
CA SER A 14 6.73 -21.21 -1.23
C SER A 14 5.66 -20.49 -0.40
N SER A 15 5.28 -19.27 -0.75
CA SER A 15 4.60 -18.35 0.19
C SER A 15 3.17 -17.98 -0.17
N GLY A 16 2.70 -18.35 -1.37
CA GLY A 16 1.32 -18.11 -1.79
C GLY A 16 0.97 -16.62 -2.02
N TYR A 17 1.98 -15.75 -2.16
CA TYR A 17 1.79 -14.34 -2.49
C TYR A 17 2.80 -13.86 -3.55
N LEU A 18 2.47 -12.73 -4.18
CA LEU A 18 3.32 -12.01 -5.11
C LEU A 18 3.59 -10.61 -4.58
N ASP A 19 4.84 -10.17 -4.67
CA ASP A 19 5.23 -8.80 -4.32
C ASP A 19 5.37 -7.96 -5.57
N LEU A 20 4.59 -6.88 -5.69
CA LEU A 20 4.82 -5.83 -6.67
C LEU A 20 5.70 -4.75 -6.06
N LEU A 21 6.96 -4.69 -6.48
CA LEU A 21 7.97 -3.81 -5.89
C LEU A 21 8.40 -2.71 -6.86
N PHE A 22 8.38 -1.46 -6.38
CA PHE A 22 8.91 -0.30 -7.08
C PHE A 22 10.18 0.18 -6.38
N GLN A 23 11.31 0.16 -7.09
CA GLN A 23 12.61 0.55 -6.54
C GLN A 23 13.24 1.73 -7.28
N ASP A 24 12.85 1.98 -8.52
CA ASP A 24 13.39 3.07 -9.31
C ASP A 24 12.77 4.41 -8.89
N LEU A 25 13.59 5.46 -8.89
CA LEU A 25 13.19 6.78 -8.41
C LEU A 25 12.03 7.38 -9.22
N LYS A 26 11.97 7.09 -10.52
CA LYS A 26 10.92 7.61 -11.43
C LYS A 26 9.54 7.04 -11.05
N SER A 27 9.44 5.73 -10.87
CA SER A 27 8.19 5.07 -10.44
C SER A 27 7.78 5.51 -9.05
N ILE A 28 8.72 5.56 -8.09
CA ILE A 28 8.45 5.99 -6.71
C ILE A 28 7.94 7.44 -6.68
N THR A 29 8.57 8.35 -7.41
CA THR A 29 8.14 9.75 -7.52
C THR A 29 6.73 9.84 -8.11
N LYS A 30 6.46 9.07 -9.17
CA LYS A 30 5.13 9.04 -9.80
C LYS A 30 4.06 8.51 -8.86
N ILE A 31 4.35 7.48 -8.08
CA ILE A 31 3.44 6.98 -7.02
C ILE A 31 3.17 8.08 -5.99
N ALA A 32 4.20 8.77 -5.51
CA ALA A 32 4.04 9.85 -4.54
C ALA A 32 3.13 10.97 -5.09
N VAL A 33 3.34 11.40 -6.34
CA VAL A 33 2.51 12.41 -7.00
C VAL A 33 1.05 11.96 -7.14
N LEU A 34 0.80 10.70 -7.54
CA LEU A 34 -0.55 10.18 -7.73
C LEU A 34 -1.34 10.07 -6.41
N LEU A 35 -0.67 9.66 -5.33
CA LEU A 35 -1.31 9.51 -4.02
C LEU A 35 -1.51 10.84 -3.30
N ASN A 36 -0.69 11.86 -3.58
CA ASN A 36 -0.71 13.12 -2.87
C ASN A 36 -2.06 13.83 -3.04
N GLY A 37 -2.73 14.08 -1.92
CA GLY A 37 -4.08 14.67 -1.90
C GLY A 37 -5.22 13.70 -2.20
N ASN A 38 -4.95 12.40 -2.37
CA ASN A 38 -5.96 11.35 -2.59
C ASN A 38 -6.02 10.32 -1.45
N MET A 39 -5.21 10.50 -0.40
CA MET A 39 -5.21 9.61 0.77
C MET A 39 -6.38 9.95 1.70
N ARG A 40 -7.13 8.93 2.18
CA ARG A 40 -8.25 9.12 3.12
C ARG A 40 -8.08 8.43 4.47
N THR A 41 -6.93 7.81 4.72
CA THR A 41 -6.65 7.09 5.96
C THR A 41 -5.44 7.70 6.68
N PRO A 42 -5.26 7.39 7.98
CA PRO A 42 -4.06 7.80 8.73
C PRO A 42 -2.73 7.36 8.10
N LYS A 43 -2.75 6.43 7.13
CA LYS A 43 -1.57 6.00 6.37
C LYS A 43 -0.94 7.12 5.51
N ILE A 44 -1.59 8.27 5.37
CA ILE A 44 -1.02 9.49 4.75
C ILE A 44 0.34 9.88 5.36
N GLU A 45 0.58 9.58 6.64
CA GLU A 45 1.87 9.83 7.29
C GLU A 45 3.04 9.14 6.57
N ALA A 46 2.83 7.94 6.01
CA ALA A 46 3.86 7.22 5.25
C ALA A 46 4.17 7.93 3.93
N LEU A 47 3.14 8.45 3.26
CA LEU A 47 3.31 9.24 2.03
C LEU A 47 4.04 10.56 2.31
N HIS A 48 3.75 11.21 3.43
CA HIS A 48 4.46 12.42 3.85
C HIS A 48 5.94 12.16 4.11
N ARG A 49 6.30 11.05 4.77
CA ARG A 49 7.71 10.64 4.94
C ARG A 49 8.40 10.37 3.60
N LEU A 50 7.72 9.69 2.68
CA LEU A 50 8.24 9.48 1.33
C LEU A 50 8.46 10.81 0.61
N THR A 51 7.53 11.75 0.74
CA THR A 51 7.62 13.09 0.17
C THR A 51 8.81 13.86 0.73
N ASP A 52 9.01 13.84 2.05
CA ASP A 52 10.15 14.47 2.70
C ASP A 52 11.48 13.85 2.23
N TRP A 53 11.52 12.52 2.08
CA TRP A 53 12.69 11.82 1.54
C TRP A 53 13.00 12.19 0.07
N LEU A 54 11.96 12.26 -0.78
CA LEU A 54 12.11 12.69 -2.18
C LEU A 54 12.61 14.14 -2.26
N ASN A 55 12.01 15.05 -1.49
CA ASN A 55 12.39 16.46 -1.47
C ASN A 55 13.82 16.68 -0.95
N ALA A 56 14.28 15.88 0.03
CA ALA A 56 15.66 15.96 0.51
C ALA A 56 16.68 15.46 -0.53
N ARG A 57 16.26 14.58 -1.45
CA ARG A 57 17.11 14.03 -2.50
C ARG A 57 17.26 14.97 -3.70
N HIS A 58 16.24 15.77 -4.00
CA HIS A 58 16.25 16.76 -5.08
C HIS A 58 16.58 18.14 -4.52
N LYS A 59 17.84 18.57 -4.65
CA LYS A 59 18.29 19.82 -4.02
C LYS A 59 17.50 21.05 -4.50
N ASP A 60 17.16 21.18 -5.79
CA ASP A 60 16.47 22.39 -6.28
C ASP A 60 15.48 22.22 -7.45
N GLU A 61 15.31 21.03 -8.04
CA GLU A 61 14.53 20.88 -9.29
C GLU A 61 13.08 20.40 -9.10
N PHE A 62 12.79 19.66 -8.03
CA PHE A 62 11.48 19.08 -7.80
C PHE A 62 11.17 19.03 -6.30
N LYS A 63 10.17 19.81 -5.87
CA LYS A 63 9.64 19.79 -4.49
C LYS A 63 8.16 19.47 -4.53
N LEU A 64 7.80 18.32 -3.96
CA LEU A 64 6.42 17.89 -3.80
C LEU A 64 5.86 18.47 -2.49
N THR A 65 4.85 19.33 -2.59
CA THR A 65 4.15 19.86 -1.41
C THR A 65 3.24 18.79 -0.82
N LYS A 66 3.33 18.57 0.50
CA LYS A 66 2.48 17.61 1.22
C LYS A 66 1.03 18.11 1.28
N LEU A 67 0.12 17.41 0.60
CA LEU A 67 -1.32 17.69 0.70
C LEU A 67 -1.94 16.90 1.87
N GLY A 68 -3.07 17.41 2.38
CA GLY A 68 -3.82 16.79 3.47
C GLY A 68 -4.64 15.57 3.03
N ILE A 69 -5.44 15.07 3.98
CA ILE A 69 -6.43 14.02 3.71
C ILE A 69 -7.51 14.54 2.74
N ASP A 70 -7.91 13.70 1.80
CA ASP A 70 -9.06 13.94 0.92
C ASP A 70 -10.38 13.78 1.70
N ASN A 71 -11.11 14.87 1.84
CA ASN A 71 -12.41 14.94 2.53
C ASN A 71 -13.60 15.01 1.56
N THR A 72 -13.39 14.80 0.26
CA THR A 72 -14.49 14.76 -0.70
C THR A 72 -15.40 13.57 -0.44
N SER A 73 -16.66 13.64 -0.91
CA SER A 73 -17.66 12.60 -0.70
C SER A 73 -17.14 11.21 -1.11
N LEU A 74 -17.55 10.14 -0.42
CA LEU A 74 -17.11 8.78 -0.74
C LEU A 74 -17.60 8.31 -2.12
N GLY A 75 -18.70 8.87 -2.62
CA GLY A 75 -19.26 8.56 -3.94
C GLY A 75 -18.73 9.44 -5.08
N SER A 76 -17.86 10.42 -4.80
CA SER A 76 -17.42 11.38 -5.84
C SER A 76 -16.23 10.89 -6.66
N ASN A 77 -15.57 9.82 -6.26
CA ASN A 77 -14.41 9.27 -6.97
C ASN A 77 -14.25 7.75 -6.67
N PRO A 78 -13.37 7.03 -7.38
CA PRO A 78 -13.26 5.58 -7.25
C PRO A 78 -12.47 5.10 -6.02
N TRP A 79 -12.09 6.00 -5.10
CA TRP A 79 -11.27 5.66 -3.94
C TRP A 79 -11.91 4.56 -3.07
N LEU A 80 -13.22 4.69 -2.79
CA LEU A 80 -13.92 3.72 -1.94
C LEU A 80 -13.93 2.32 -2.57
N ALA A 81 -14.08 2.22 -3.90
CA ALA A 81 -14.07 0.93 -4.59
C ALA A 81 -12.70 0.23 -4.43
N GLY A 82 -11.59 0.94 -4.65
CA GLY A 82 -10.25 0.37 -4.45
C GLY A 82 -9.94 0.03 -2.99
N PHE A 83 -10.48 0.81 -2.05
CA PHE A 83 -10.36 0.52 -0.62
C PHE A 83 -11.12 -0.76 -0.24
N ILE A 84 -12.31 -0.97 -0.79
CA ILE A 84 -13.11 -2.19 -0.60
C ILE A 84 -12.42 -3.41 -1.23
N GLU A 85 -11.82 -3.26 -2.41
CA GLU A 85 -11.07 -4.33 -3.06
C GLU A 85 -9.85 -4.77 -2.22
N SER A 86 -9.23 -3.83 -1.50
CA SER A 86 -8.04 -4.10 -0.68
C SER A 86 -8.35 -4.62 0.72
N ASP A 87 -9.32 -4.01 1.42
CA ASP A 87 -9.57 -4.22 2.86
C ASP A 87 -11.03 -4.63 3.17
N GLY A 88 -11.88 -4.80 2.13
CA GLY A 88 -13.27 -5.21 2.28
C GLY A 88 -13.43 -6.73 2.38
N ASN A 89 -14.50 -7.15 3.06
CA ASN A 89 -14.89 -8.56 3.18
C ASN A 89 -16.41 -8.71 2.99
N PHE A 90 -16.82 -9.68 2.19
CA PHE A 90 -18.22 -10.01 1.91
C PHE A 90 -18.56 -11.36 2.54
N TYR A 91 -19.59 -11.36 3.38
CA TYR A 91 -20.08 -12.54 4.08
C TYR A 91 -21.44 -12.94 3.55
N CYS A 92 -21.62 -14.25 3.39
CA CYS A 92 -22.91 -14.89 3.21
C CYS A 92 -23.01 -16.00 4.25
N GLU A 93 -23.81 -15.78 5.28
CA GLU A 93 -24.07 -16.75 6.34
C GLU A 93 -25.45 -17.34 6.16
N TYR A 94 -25.59 -18.63 6.47
CA TYR A 94 -26.89 -19.29 6.46
C TYR A 94 -27.06 -20.18 7.68
N LYS A 95 -28.31 -20.33 8.12
CA LYS A 95 -28.71 -21.26 9.18
C LYS A 95 -29.57 -22.37 8.56
N LEU A 96 -29.12 -23.61 8.66
CA LEU A 96 -29.89 -24.76 8.20
C LEU A 96 -30.81 -25.29 9.31
N ASN A 97 -31.96 -25.86 8.95
CA ASN A 97 -32.74 -26.71 9.84
C ASN A 97 -32.18 -28.15 9.88
N SER A 98 -32.85 -29.06 10.59
CA SER A 98 -32.51 -30.49 10.64
C SER A 98 -32.51 -31.17 9.27
N ASP A 99 -33.29 -30.65 8.33
CA ASP A 99 -33.46 -31.22 6.99
C ASP A 99 -32.46 -30.62 5.98
N GLY A 100 -31.51 -29.79 6.43
CA GLY A 100 -30.52 -29.14 5.58
C GLY A 100 -31.05 -27.96 4.76
N ILE A 101 -32.25 -27.46 5.05
CA ILE A 101 -32.87 -26.32 4.37
C ILE A 101 -32.48 -25.01 5.07
N ALA A 102 -32.03 -24.02 4.30
CA ALA A 102 -31.72 -22.69 4.81
C ALA A 102 -32.98 -21.99 5.32
N THR A 103 -33.00 -21.72 6.62
CA THR A 103 -34.07 -20.99 7.33
C THR A 103 -33.76 -19.51 7.50
N LEU A 104 -32.49 -19.14 7.36
CA LEU A 104 -32.02 -17.77 7.44
C LEU A 104 -30.82 -17.63 6.51
N VAL A 105 -30.80 -16.54 5.75
CA VAL A 105 -29.65 -16.10 4.96
C VAL A 105 -29.32 -14.68 5.40
N LYS A 106 -28.06 -14.41 5.74
CA LYS A 106 -27.54 -13.10 6.08
C LYS A 106 -26.41 -12.77 5.12
N CYS A 107 -26.54 -11.66 4.40
CA CYS A 107 -25.47 -11.11 3.61
C CYS A 107 -25.03 -9.79 4.23
N TYR A 108 -23.74 -9.64 4.49
CA TYR A 108 -23.21 -8.37 4.96
C TYR A 108 -21.79 -8.15 4.47
N MET A 109 -21.40 -6.89 4.43
CA MET A 109 -20.06 -6.47 4.09
C MET A 109 -19.41 -5.83 5.30
N ARG A 110 -18.12 -6.09 5.50
CA ARG A 110 -17.31 -5.44 6.53
C ARG A 110 -16.12 -4.76 5.90
N VAL A 111 -15.82 -3.56 6.39
CA VAL A 111 -14.56 -2.86 6.17
C VAL A 111 -14.03 -2.44 7.53
N SER A 112 -12.74 -2.64 7.78
CA SER A 112 -12.10 -2.34 9.06
C SER A 112 -10.85 -1.50 8.83
N GLN A 113 -10.65 -0.45 9.63
CA GLN A 113 -9.46 0.38 9.56
C GLN A 113 -9.03 0.82 10.96
N LYS A 114 -7.71 0.89 11.20
CA LYS A 114 -7.19 1.46 12.45
C LYS A 114 -7.29 2.98 12.39
N GLN A 115 -7.79 3.58 13.48
CA GLN A 115 -7.94 5.04 13.57
C GLN A 115 -6.61 5.80 13.68
N SER A 116 -5.55 5.12 14.14
CA SER A 116 -4.21 5.69 14.29
C SER A 116 -3.19 4.87 13.52
N TYR A 117 -2.30 5.54 12.79
CA TYR A 117 -1.12 4.92 12.21
C TYR A 117 0.04 5.01 13.21
N LYS A 118 0.27 3.96 14.01
CA LYS A 118 1.37 3.96 14.98
C LYS A 118 2.69 3.68 14.28
N THR A 119 3.63 4.63 14.37
CA THR A 119 5.05 4.33 14.20
C THR A 119 5.75 4.79 15.47
N THR A 120 6.23 3.85 16.29
CA THR A 120 7.16 4.18 17.36
C THR A 120 8.45 4.65 16.70
N ILE A 121 8.59 5.94 16.46
CA ILE A 121 9.87 6.56 16.15
C ILE A 121 10.27 7.28 17.44
N SER A 122 11.16 6.66 18.21
CA SER A 122 11.88 7.39 19.26
C SER A 122 12.55 8.60 18.61
N ALA A 123 12.55 9.74 19.29
CA ALA A 123 12.97 11.05 18.80
C ALA A 123 14.47 11.18 18.38
N LEU A 124 15.15 10.08 18.05
CA LEU A 124 16.53 10.03 17.54
C LEU A 124 16.64 9.93 16.00
N ALA A 125 15.55 9.71 15.26
CA ALA A 125 15.61 9.50 13.80
C ALA A 125 15.33 10.76 12.96
N LEU A 126 15.98 11.89 13.29
CA LEU A 126 16.04 13.05 12.39
C LEU A 126 17.03 12.85 11.22
N SER A 127 17.64 11.67 11.09
CA SER A 127 18.32 11.27 9.87
C SER A 127 17.34 10.53 8.95
N PRO A 128 17.39 10.77 7.62
CA PRO A 128 16.61 9.98 6.68
C PRO A 128 16.93 8.50 6.89
N PRO A 129 15.93 7.60 6.85
CA PRO A 129 16.18 6.17 6.98
C PRO A 129 17.24 5.75 5.94
N PRO A 130 18.19 4.88 6.30
CA PRO A 130 19.18 4.40 5.35
C PRO A 130 18.45 3.81 4.14
N PRO A 131 18.95 4.04 2.91
CA PRO A 131 18.30 3.55 1.71
C PRO A 131 18.06 2.03 1.82
N PRO A 132 16.99 1.50 1.19
CA PRO A 132 16.83 0.06 1.03
C PRO A 132 18.13 -0.51 0.48
N VAL A 133 18.78 -1.40 1.23
CA VAL A 133 19.98 -2.07 0.76
C VAL A 133 19.55 -2.89 -0.46
N LEU A 134 20.04 -2.50 -1.63
CA LEU A 134 19.94 -3.30 -2.84
C LEU A 134 20.59 -4.64 -2.52
N ARG A 135 19.77 -5.68 -2.27
CA ARG A 135 20.31 -7.04 -2.20
C ARG A 135 20.84 -7.37 -3.58
N SER A 136 22.15 -7.38 -3.72
CA SER A 136 22.82 -8.03 -4.84
C SER A 136 22.29 -9.47 -4.93
N PRO A 137 21.97 -9.99 -6.12
CA PRO A 137 21.63 -11.40 -6.27
C PRO A 137 22.84 -12.22 -5.81
N SER A 138 22.70 -12.96 -4.71
CA SER A 138 23.66 -13.98 -4.34
C SER A 138 23.51 -15.11 -5.36
N TYR A 139 24.32 -15.09 -6.41
CA TYR A 139 24.52 -16.28 -7.23
C TYR A 139 25.23 -17.32 -6.35
N GLY A 140 24.49 -18.35 -5.94
CA GLY A 140 25.07 -19.52 -5.30
C GLY A 140 26.05 -20.16 -6.29
N ALA A 141 27.32 -20.22 -5.91
CA ALA A 141 28.31 -20.99 -6.64
C ALA A 141 27.89 -22.47 -6.60
N VAL A 142 27.56 -23.01 -7.78
CA VAL A 142 27.42 -24.45 -7.97
C VAL A 142 28.84 -25.00 -8.04
N GLY A 143 29.25 -25.79 -7.05
CA GLY A 143 30.55 -26.46 -7.03
C GLY A 143 30.67 -27.50 -8.15
N PRO A 144 31.89 -27.82 -8.61
CA PRO A 144 32.09 -28.78 -9.70
C PRO A 144 31.74 -30.21 -9.25
N LEU A 145 31.26 -30.99 -10.24
CA LEU A 145 30.82 -32.38 -10.16
C LEU A 145 31.90 -33.36 -9.69
#